data_AF-A0A544Y7I0-F1
#
_entry.id   AF-A0A544Y7I0-F1
#
_cell.length_a   1.000
_cell.length_b   1.000
_cell.length_c   1.000
_cell.angle_alpha   90.00
_cell.angle_beta   90.00
_cell.angle_gamma   90.00
#
_symmetry.space_group_name_H-M   'P 1'
#
loop_
_entity.id
_entity.type
_entity.pdbx_description
1 polymer ?
#
loop_
_entity_poly.entity_id
_entity_poly.type
_entity_poly.pdbx_seq_one_letter_code
_entity_poly.pdbx_strand_id
1 'polypeptide(L)'
;MRIIALLWRVGEEAFAEIDAFAWVQRWEIRRAWHTHTYRDTRFDALAACTVCSAKGRCPTGLPCRRCRGTGRVNLLEPPASRRPERPSGGRA
;
A
#
# COMPACT_ATOMS: atom_id res chain seq x y z
N MET A 1 -10.45 -36.35 -11.65
CA MET A 1 -11.10 -35.02 -11.62
C MET A 1 -10.60 -34.13 -12.76
N ARG A 2 -11.11 -34.29 -13.99
CA ARG A 2 -10.61 -33.59 -15.20
C ARG A 2 -11.00 -32.11 -15.26
N ILE A 3 -12.16 -31.75 -14.70
CA ILE A 3 -12.69 -30.38 -14.72
C ILE A 3 -11.91 -29.44 -13.78
N ILE A 4 -11.47 -29.91 -12.61
CA ILE A 4 -10.65 -29.10 -11.70
C ILE A 4 -9.30 -28.78 -12.34
N ALA A 5 -8.67 -29.75 -13.01
CA ALA A 5 -7.41 -29.52 -13.71
C ALA A 5 -7.55 -28.50 -14.85
N LEU A 6 -8.68 -28.51 -15.57
CA LEU A 6 -8.98 -27.50 -16.59
C LEU A 6 -9.16 -26.11 -15.98
N LEU A 7 -9.94 -26.00 -14.90
CA LEU A 7 -10.13 -24.74 -14.19
C LEU A 7 -8.80 -24.20 -13.64
N TRP A 8 -7.94 -25.07 -13.14
CA TRP A 8 -6.62 -24.70 -12.65
C TRP A 8 -5.74 -24.12 -13.77
N ARG A 9 -5.74 -24.74 -14.96
CA ARG A 9 -4.98 -24.25 -16.12
C ARG A 9 -5.49 -22.90 -16.62
N VAL A 10 -6.81 -22.76 -16.74
CA VAL A 10 -7.44 -21.49 -17.12
C VAL A 10 -7.14 -20.41 -16.09
N GLY A 11 -7.13 -20.75 -14.79
CA GLY A 11 -6.74 -19.84 -13.72
C GLY A 11 -5.30 -19.36 -13.84
N GLU A 12 -4.33 -20.26 -14.05
CA GLU A 12 -2.92 -19.88 -14.22
C GLU A 12 -2.73 -18.95 -15.42
N GLU A 13 -3.44 -19.18 -16.55
CA GLU A 13 -3.41 -18.28 -17.70
C GLU A 13 -4.09 -16.93 -17.40
N ALA A 14 -5.26 -16.93 -16.78
CA ALA A 14 -6.02 -15.72 -16.48
C ALA A 14 -5.33 -14.79 -15.47
N PHE A 15 -4.59 -15.36 -14.52
CA PHE A 15 -3.90 -14.60 -13.47
C PHE A 15 -2.40 -14.38 -13.74
N ALA A 16 -1.84 -14.91 -14.84
CA ALA A 16 -0.40 -14.89 -15.12
C ALA A 16 0.24 -13.50 -14.99
N GLU A 17 -0.38 -12.46 -15.55
CA GLU A 17 0.14 -11.10 -15.50
C GLU A 17 0.15 -10.53 -14.08
N ILE A 18 -0.93 -10.74 -13.33
CA ILE A 18 -1.06 -10.24 -11.95
C ILE A 18 -0.10 -10.99 -11.02
N ASP A 19 0.03 -12.31 -11.20
CA ASP A 19 0.99 -13.14 -10.48
C ASP A 19 2.44 -12.70 -10.73
N ALA A 20 2.79 -12.40 -11.99
CA ALA A 20 4.11 -11.88 -12.34
C ALA A 20 4.37 -10.51 -11.68
N PHE A 21 3.39 -9.61 -11.72
CA PHE A 21 3.49 -8.32 -11.04
C PHE A 21 3.66 -8.48 -9.52
N ALA A 22 2.80 -9.28 -8.88
CA ALA A 22 2.84 -9.55 -7.45
C ALA A 22 4.18 -10.18 -7.03
N TRP A 23 4.72 -11.09 -7.83
CA TRP A 23 6.04 -11.67 -7.63
C TRP A 23 7.16 -10.62 -7.67
N VAL A 24 7.17 -9.76 -8.70
CA VAL A 24 8.14 -8.65 -8.82
C VAL A 24 8.04 -7.69 -7.64
N GLN A 25 6.82 -7.40 -7.17
CA GLN A 25 6.59 -6.55 -6.01
C GLN A 25 6.85 -7.24 -4.67
N ARG A 26 7.18 -8.54 -4.66
CA ARG A 26 7.35 -9.38 -3.46
C ARG A 26 6.11 -9.41 -2.57
N TRP A 27 4.93 -9.39 -3.19
CA TRP A 27 3.68 -9.59 -2.50
C TRP A 27 3.51 -11.06 -2.09
N GLU A 28 2.82 -11.30 -0.99
CA GLU A 28 2.35 -12.64 -0.65
C GLU A 28 1.23 -13.03 -1.64
N ILE A 29 1.33 -14.22 -2.23
CA ILE A 29 0.35 -14.74 -3.19
C ILE A 29 -0.23 -16.04 -2.62
N ARG A 30 -1.56 -16.08 -2.45
CA ARG A 30 -2.29 -17.29 -2.06
C ARG A 30 -3.20 -17.71 -3.20
N ARG A 31 -3.00 -18.93 -3.72
CA ARG A 31 -3.71 -19.46 -4.88
C ARG A 31 -4.75 -20.50 -4.48
N ALA A 32 -5.94 -20.40 -5.07
CA ALA A 32 -7.01 -21.39 -5.05
C ALA A 32 -7.53 -21.58 -6.48
N TRP A 33 -8.29 -22.66 -6.74
CA TRP A 33 -8.64 -23.09 -8.11
C TRP A 33 -9.41 -22.06 -8.95
N HIS A 34 -10.02 -21.06 -8.33
CA HIS A 34 -10.79 -20.01 -8.99
C HIS A 34 -10.48 -18.61 -8.45
N THR A 35 -9.48 -18.47 -7.57
CA THR A 35 -9.23 -17.19 -6.89
C THR A 35 -7.78 -17.10 -6.47
N HIS A 36 -7.15 -15.97 -6.79
CA HIS A 36 -5.84 -15.59 -6.27
C HIS A 36 -6.03 -14.41 -5.29
N THR A 37 -5.39 -14.49 -4.13
CA THR A 37 -5.33 -13.39 -3.15
C THR A 37 -3.92 -12.86 -3.09
N TYR A 38 -3.80 -11.54 -3.17
CA TYR A 38 -2.52 -10.83 -3.17
C TYR A 38 -2.44 -9.91 -1.95
N ARG A 39 -1.29 -9.89 -1.27
CA ARG A 39 -1.05 -9.00 -0.13
C ARG A 39 0.32 -8.36 -0.21
N ASP A 40 0.37 -7.03 -0.29
CA ASP A 40 1.62 -6.28 -0.09
C ASP A 40 1.95 -6.24 1.41
N THR A 41 2.99 -6.97 1.81
CA THR A 41 3.45 -7.07 3.20
C THR A 41 4.02 -5.74 3.73
N ARG A 42 4.32 -4.76 2.86
CA ARG A 42 4.71 -3.41 3.29
C ARG A 42 3.60 -2.70 4.08
N PHE A 43 2.34 -3.09 3.87
CA PHE A 43 1.24 -2.55 4.69
C PHE A 43 1.30 -2.99 6.15
N ASP A 44 2.00 -4.08 6.48
CA ASP A 44 2.15 -4.54 7.87
C ASP A 44 3.05 -3.61 8.68
N ALA A 45 3.90 -2.83 8.00
CA ALA A 45 4.71 -1.79 8.61
C ALA A 45 3.95 -0.47 8.83
N LEU A 46 2.70 -0.34 8.35
CA LEU A 46 1.93 0.89 8.56
C LEU A 46 1.24 0.87 9.92
N ALA A 47 1.54 1.87 10.75
CA ALA A 47 0.82 2.13 11.99
C ALA A 47 -0.05 3.37 11.89
N ALA A 48 -1.11 3.42 12.71
CA ALA A 48 -1.89 4.63 12.90
C ALA A 48 -1.00 5.73 13.50
N CYS A 49 -1.03 6.92 12.91
CA CYS A 49 -0.36 8.09 13.49
C CYS A 49 -0.98 8.39 14.86
N THR A 50 -0.18 8.36 15.92
CA THR A 50 -0.62 8.60 17.30
C THR A 50 -1.20 9.99 17.53
N VAL A 51 -0.84 10.95 16.68
CA VAL A 51 -1.25 12.36 16.81
C VAL A 51 -2.67 12.62 16.30
N CYS A 52 -3.11 11.87 15.28
CA CYS A 52 -4.41 12.05 14.64
C CYS A 52 -5.25 10.77 14.55
N SER A 53 -4.77 9.67 15.11
CA SER A 53 -5.42 8.36 15.17
C SER A 53 -5.95 7.91 13.80
N ALA A 54 -5.06 7.85 12.80
CA ALA A 54 -5.37 7.43 11.43
C ALA A 54 -6.35 8.32 10.63
N LYS A 55 -6.82 9.45 11.19
CA LYS A 55 -7.73 10.34 10.46
C LYS A 55 -7.10 10.90 9.19
N GLY A 56 -5.84 11.35 9.27
CA GLY A 56 -5.07 11.90 8.15
C GLY A 56 -5.60 13.21 7.55
N ARG A 57 -6.90 13.49 7.72
CA ARG A 57 -7.58 14.70 7.32
C ARG A 57 -8.42 15.22 8.48
N CYS A 58 -8.60 16.53 8.54
CA CYS A 58 -9.61 17.13 9.40
C CYS A 58 -11.00 17.02 8.74
N PRO A 59 -12.09 17.29 9.48
CA PRO A 59 -13.46 17.18 8.93
C PRO A 59 -13.70 18.00 7.66
N THR A 60 -12.93 19.07 7.44
CA THR A 60 -12.99 19.90 6.23
C THR A 60 -12.23 19.31 5.02
N GLY A 61 -11.73 18.07 5.12
CA GLY A 61 -11.00 17.37 4.05
C GLY A 61 -9.53 17.76 3.89
N LEU A 62 -9.06 18.81 4.57
CA LEU A 62 -7.66 19.24 4.54
C LEU A 62 -6.76 18.25 5.30
N PRO A 63 -5.47 18.13 4.94
CA PRO A 63 -4.51 17.33 5.70
C PRO A 63 -4.53 17.67 7.18
N CYS A 64 -4.31 16.67 8.04
CA CYS A 64 -4.25 16.91 9.47
C CYS A 64 -3.18 17.95 9.80
N ARG A 65 -3.54 19.04 10.48
CA ARG A 65 -2.58 20.12 10.82
C ARG A 65 -1.45 19.65 11.73
N ARG A 66 -1.66 18.58 12.51
CA ARG A 66 -0.69 18.08 13.49
C ARG A 66 0.35 17.15 12.88
N CYS A 67 -0.08 16.14 12.11
CA CYS A 67 0.86 15.22 11.45
C CYS A 67 1.25 15.66 10.03
N ARG A 68 0.51 16.61 9.42
CA ARG A 68 0.63 17.10 8.03
C ARG A 68 0.68 16.00 6.96
N GLY A 69 0.34 14.76 7.32
CA GLY A 69 0.44 13.58 6.46
C GLY A 69 -0.90 12.84 6.32
N THR A 70 -0.83 11.61 5.85
CA THR A 70 -2.00 10.75 5.56
C THR A 70 -2.61 10.10 6.80
N GLY A 71 -2.07 10.38 7.99
CA GLY A 71 -2.50 9.76 9.24
C GLY A 71 -1.95 8.36 9.47
N ARG A 72 -1.11 7.85 8.58
CA ARG A 72 -0.33 6.62 8.78
C ARG A 72 1.15 6.93 8.85
N VAL A 73 1.90 6.10 9.55
CA VAL A 73 3.37 6.15 9.62
C VAL A 73 3.92 4.80 9.19
N ASN A 74 4.98 4.80 8.38
CA ASN A 74 5.70 3.59 8.02
C ASN A 74 6.80 3.35 9.07
N LEU A 75 6.72 2.23 9.79
CA LEU A 75 7.64 1.88 10.88
C LEU A 75 9.01 1.38 10.38
N LEU A 76 9.14 0.98 9.12
CA LEU A 76 10.39 0.53 8.52
C LEU A 76 11.18 1.67 7.88
N GLU A 77 10.53 2.80 7.60
CA GLU A 77 11.22 3.99 7.12
C GLU A 77 11.65 4.85 8.31
N PRO A 78 12.91 5.34 8.34
CA PRO A 78 13.31 6.35 9.29
C PRO A 78 12.35 7.53 9.21
N PRO A 79 12.00 8.17 10.34
CA PRO A 79 11.17 9.37 10.31
C PRO A 79 11.82 10.36 9.35
N ALA A 80 11.08 10.78 8.32
CA ALA A 80 11.57 11.76 7.37
C ALA A 80 12.12 12.94 8.17
N SER A 81 13.43 13.19 8.06
CA SER A 81 14.00 14.40 8.64
C SER A 81 13.21 15.55 8.03
N ARG A 82 12.63 16.42 8.87
CA ARG A 82 11.94 17.61 8.38
C ARG A 82 12.95 18.36 7.53
N ARG A 83 12.85 18.26 6.21
CA ARG A 83 13.57 19.17 5.33
C ARG A 83 13.01 20.54 5.68
N PRO A 84 13.83 21.50 6.14
CA PRO A 84 13.34 22.86 6.35
C PRO A 84 12.64 23.29 5.07
N GLU A 85 11.41 23.78 5.18
CA GLU A 85 10.70 24.41 4.07
C GLU A 85 11.67 25.43 3.47
N ARG A 86 12.19 25.16 2.27
CA ARG A 86 13.02 26.11 1.54
C ARG A 86 12.09 27.30 1.28
N PRO A 87 12.40 28.52 1.77
CA PRO A 87 11.54 29.66 1.50
C PRO A 87 11.37 29.77 -0.02
N SER A 88 10.13 29.75 -0.48
CA SER A 88 9.82 30.10 -1.87
C SER A 88 10.26 31.55 -2.03
N GLY A 89 11.42 31.77 -2.66
CA GLY A 89 11.94 33.09 -2.93
C GLY A 89 10.91 33.87 -3.74
N GLY A 90 10.18 34.75 -3.07
CA GLY A 90 9.36 35.76 -3.73
C GLY A 90 10.31 36.69 -4.47
N ARG A 91 10.19 36.74 -5.79
CA ARG A 91 10.72 37.86 -6.56
C ARG A 91 9.78 39.04 -6.29
N ALA A 92 10.33 40.07 -5.67
CA ALA A 92 9.78 41.42 -5.74
C ALA A 92 9.95 41.98 -7.15
#